data_AF-A0A2D5WAH3-F1
#
_entry.id   AF-A0A2D5WAH3-F1
#
_cell.length_a   1.000
_cell.length_b   1.000
_cell.length_c   1.000
_cell.angle_alpha   90.00
_cell.angle_beta   90.00
_cell.angle_gamma   90.00
#
_symmetry.space_group_name_H-M   'P 1'
#
loop_
_entity.id
_entity.type
_entity.pdbx_description
1 polymer ?
#
loop_
_entity_poly.entity_id
_entity_poly.type
_entity_poly.pdbx_seq_one_letter_code
_entity_poly.pdbx_strand_id
1 'polypeptide(L)'
;MAHIVQRYHEPLRAELPRILEMAERVGSAHGERPGVAEILSQVRVFAEILPAHMDREEQELFVTGVAPESAAACMGALEEEHVEAGDGLKLLRKATDGFTLPAEWTCNTVRGLWAALEALERDLMEHIHLENNVLHPTLGGA
;
A
#
# COMPACT_ATOMS: atom_id res chain seq x y z
N MET A 1 -3.02 1.60 -17.23
CA MET A 1 -4.24 2.22 -16.66
C MET A 1 -5.30 1.18 -16.31
N ALA A 2 -6.17 0.69 -17.21
CA ALA A 2 -7.26 -0.24 -16.84
C ALA A 2 -6.78 -1.52 -16.10
N HIS A 3 -5.65 -2.09 -16.53
CA HIS A 3 -5.03 -3.22 -15.83
C HIS A 3 -4.62 -2.87 -14.39
N ILE A 4 -4.04 -1.68 -14.15
CA ILE A 4 -3.61 -1.24 -12.83
C ILE A 4 -4.80 -1.13 -11.89
N VAL A 5 -5.86 -0.46 -12.35
CA VAL A 5 -7.09 -0.28 -11.56
C VAL A 5 -7.70 -1.63 -11.17
N GLN A 6 -7.87 -2.55 -12.13
CA GLN A 6 -8.50 -3.85 -11.88
C GLN A 6 -7.63 -4.81 -11.08
N ARG A 7 -6.31 -4.81 -11.31
CA ARG A 7 -5.38 -5.75 -10.66
C ARG A 7 -4.92 -5.29 -9.29
N TYR A 8 -4.78 -3.98 -9.07
CA TYR A 8 -4.20 -3.42 -7.86
C TYR A 8 -5.19 -2.54 -7.09
N HIS A 9 -5.80 -1.52 -7.72
CA HIS A 9 -6.60 -0.54 -6.97
C HIS A 9 -7.88 -1.14 -6.37
N GLU A 10 -8.67 -1.84 -7.19
CA GLU A 10 -9.93 -2.45 -6.75
C GLU A 10 -9.70 -3.47 -5.60
N PRO A 11 -8.76 -4.43 -5.72
CA PRO A 11 -8.44 -5.32 -4.60
C PRO A 11 -7.90 -4.59 -3.38
N LEU A 12 -7.02 -3.59 -3.56
CA LEU A 12 -6.41 -2.86 -2.44
C LEU A 12 -7.47 -2.06 -1.66
N ARG A 13 -8.41 -1.39 -2.34
CA ARG A 13 -9.55 -0.71 -1.71
C ARG A 13 -10.42 -1.67 -0.90
N ALA A 14 -10.62 -2.90 -1.38
CA ALA A 14 -11.40 -3.91 -0.67
C ALA A 14 -10.66 -4.51 0.54
N GLU A 15 -9.34 -4.70 0.43
CA GLU A 15 -8.53 -5.36 1.45
C GLU A 15 -8.07 -4.43 2.57
N LEU A 16 -7.81 -3.15 2.31
CA LEU A 16 -7.33 -2.20 3.32
C LEU A 16 -8.24 -2.11 4.57
N PRO A 17 -9.58 -1.99 4.46
CA PRO A 17 -10.45 -1.98 5.64
C PRO A 17 -10.36 -3.27 6.46
N ARG A 18 -10.22 -4.42 5.78
CA ARG A 18 -10.08 -5.73 6.43
C ARG A 18 -8.74 -5.86 7.15
N ILE A 19 -7.66 -5.39 6.54
CA ILE A 19 -6.32 -5.34 7.16
C ILE A 19 -6.34 -4.42 8.38
N LEU A 20 -6.96 -3.25 8.28
CA LEU A 20 -7.10 -2.31 9.39
C LEU A 20 -7.88 -2.93 10.56
N GLU A 21 -9.04 -3.56 10.31
CA GLU A 21 -9.81 -4.22 11.36
C GLU A 21 -9.00 -5.31 12.08
N MET A 22 -8.28 -6.14 11.32
CA MET A 22 -7.40 -7.16 11.91
C MET A 22 -6.28 -6.52 12.73
N ALA A 23 -5.64 -5.46 12.23
CA ALA A 23 -4.58 -4.76 12.93
C ALA A 23 -5.08 -4.13 14.25
N GLU A 24 -6.27 -3.54 14.26
CA GLU A 24 -6.86 -2.97 15.47
C GLU A 24 -7.19 -4.04 16.52
N ARG A 25 -7.72 -5.18 16.09
CA ARG A 25 -7.99 -6.32 16.98
C ARG A 25 -6.70 -6.88 17.56
N VAL A 26 -5.65 -7.00 16.75
CA VAL A 26 -4.33 -7.45 17.20
C VAL A 26 -3.71 -6.41 18.15
N GLY A 27 -3.79 -5.12 17.85
CA GLY A 27 -3.34 -4.04 18.73
C GLY A 27 -4.05 -4.04 20.08
N SER A 28 -5.36 -4.26 20.09
CA SER A 28 -6.14 -4.33 21.33
C SER A 28 -5.77 -5.54 22.20
N ALA A 29 -5.55 -6.71 21.59
CA ALA A 29 -5.27 -7.95 22.33
C ALA A 29 -3.78 -8.15 22.67
N HIS A 30 -2.88 -7.55 21.88
CA HIS A 30 -1.45 -7.87 21.89
C HIS A 30 -0.55 -6.63 21.78
N GLY A 31 -1.05 -5.43 22.06
CA GLY A 31 -0.33 -4.17 21.88
C GLY A 31 0.99 -4.04 22.67
N GLU A 32 1.16 -4.81 23.75
CA GLU A 32 2.42 -4.86 24.52
C GLU A 32 3.52 -5.68 23.83
N ARG A 33 3.17 -6.47 22.80
CA ARG A 33 4.16 -7.27 22.07
C ARG A 33 4.97 -6.39 21.13
N PRO A 34 6.29 -6.64 20.99
CA PRO A 34 7.15 -5.85 20.11
C PRO A 34 6.61 -5.76 18.69
N GLY A 35 6.67 -4.57 18.08
CA GLY A 35 6.28 -4.33 16.69
C GLY A 35 4.78 -4.12 16.47
N VAL A 36 3.90 -4.52 17.40
CA VAL A 36 2.44 -4.46 17.19
C VAL A 36 1.93 -3.02 17.09
N ALA A 37 2.44 -2.12 17.94
CA ALA A 37 2.07 -0.71 17.90
C ALA A 37 2.50 -0.05 16.59
N GLU A 38 3.72 -0.37 16.13
CA GLU A 38 4.27 0.10 14.86
C GLU A 38 3.46 -0.40 13.66
N ILE A 39 3.10 -1.70 13.65
CA ILE A 39 2.25 -2.30 12.61
C ILE A 39 0.90 -1.58 12.54
N LEU A 40 0.22 -1.42 13.68
CA LEU A 40 -1.08 -0.75 13.72
C LEU A 40 -0.97 0.70 13.25
N SER A 41 0.04 1.43 13.70
CA SER A 41 0.26 2.81 13.28
C SER A 41 0.45 2.91 11.77
N GLN A 42 1.27 2.04 11.18
CA GLN A 42 1.56 2.09 9.75
C GLN A 42 0.36 1.64 8.90
N VAL A 43 -0.39 0.64 9.35
CA VAL A 43 -1.63 0.21 8.69
C VAL A 43 -2.67 1.34 8.67
N ARG A 44 -2.78 2.13 9.74
CA ARG A 44 -3.65 3.31 9.79
C ARG A 44 -3.25 4.36 8.76
N VAL A 45 -1.96 4.66 8.66
CA VAL A 45 -1.43 5.58 7.64
C VAL A 45 -1.81 5.09 6.25
N PHE A 46 -1.58 3.82 5.92
CA PHE A 46 -1.94 3.27 4.62
C PHE A 46 -3.44 3.28 4.31
N ALA A 47 -4.28 2.98 5.30
CA ALA A 47 -5.73 3.03 5.15
C ALA A 47 -6.24 4.47 4.90
N GLU A 48 -5.49 5.49 5.32
CA GLU A 48 -5.80 6.90 5.07
C GLU A 48 -5.26 7.38 3.71
N ILE A 49 -3.99 7.12 3.41
CA ILE A 49 -3.32 7.75 2.26
C ILE A 49 -3.57 7.02 0.93
N LEU A 50 -3.58 5.68 0.93
CA LEU A 50 -3.61 4.92 -0.32
C LEU A 50 -4.92 5.10 -1.11
N PRO A 51 -6.12 5.17 -0.48
CA PRO A 51 -7.34 5.46 -1.21
C PRO A 51 -7.30 6.82 -1.92
N ALA A 52 -6.83 7.86 -1.23
CA ALA A 52 -6.74 9.21 -1.80
C ALA A 52 -5.70 9.30 -2.93
N HIS A 53 -4.59 8.58 -2.79
CA HIS A 53 -3.57 8.42 -3.81
C HIS A 53 -4.17 7.79 -5.09
N MET A 54 -4.79 6.61 -4.98
CA MET A 54 -5.41 5.92 -6.13
C MET A 54 -6.52 6.74 -6.79
N ASP A 55 -7.29 7.49 -6.00
CA ASP A 55 -8.32 8.39 -6.52
C ASP A 55 -7.69 9.53 -7.35
N ARG A 56 -6.55 10.08 -6.92
CA ARG A 56 -5.83 11.10 -7.67
C ARG A 56 -5.30 10.56 -8.99
N GLU A 57 -4.70 9.37 -8.98
CA GLU A 57 -4.25 8.71 -10.20
C GLU A 57 -5.39 8.52 -11.20
N GLU A 58 -6.53 7.99 -10.74
CA GLU A 58 -7.67 7.70 -11.60
C GLU A 58 -8.35 8.96 -12.14
N GLN A 59 -8.40 10.04 -11.36
CA GLN A 59 -9.12 11.27 -11.70
C GLN A 59 -8.26 12.31 -12.43
N GLU A 60 -6.94 12.30 -12.21
CA GLU A 60 -6.03 13.31 -12.74
C GLU A 60 -5.05 12.76 -13.78
N LEU A 61 -4.57 11.53 -13.62
CA LEU A 61 -3.52 10.96 -14.48
C LEU A 61 -4.06 9.94 -15.50
N PHE A 62 -5.00 9.07 -15.11
CA PHE A 62 -5.53 7.99 -15.97
C PHE A 62 -6.69 8.45 -16.87
N VAL A 63 -6.90 9.76 -16.96
CA VAL A 63 -7.92 10.38 -17.82
C VAL A 63 -7.39 10.60 -19.23
N THR A 64 -8.29 10.52 -20.20
CA THR A 64 -7.95 10.78 -21.60
C THR A 64 -7.70 12.27 -21.83
N GLY A 65 -6.61 12.62 -22.51
CA GLY A 65 -6.35 13.99 -22.95
C GLY A 65 -5.75 14.90 -21.89
N VAL A 66 -5.15 14.34 -20.83
CA VAL A 66 -4.32 15.11 -19.90
C VAL A 66 -3.18 15.82 -20.65
N ALA A 67 -2.98 17.11 -20.39
CA ALA A 67 -1.89 17.86 -21.00
C ALA A 67 -0.54 17.33 -20.47
N PRO A 68 0.51 17.23 -21.31
CA PRO A 68 1.81 16.69 -20.90
C PRO A 68 2.41 17.35 -19.66
N GLU A 69 2.28 18.68 -19.54
CA GLU A 69 2.76 19.44 -18.39
C GLU A 69 2.01 19.10 -17.10
N SER A 70 0.69 18.94 -17.19
CA SER A 70 -0.15 18.51 -16.06
C SER A 70 0.15 17.07 -15.64
N ALA A 71 0.34 16.18 -16.62
CA ALA A 71 0.73 14.80 -16.36
C ALA A 71 2.10 14.74 -15.66
N ALA A 72 3.09 15.50 -16.14
CA ALA A 72 4.43 15.55 -15.53
C ALA A 72 4.40 16.07 -14.09
N ALA A 73 3.62 17.13 -13.81
CA ALA A 73 3.46 17.64 -12.45
C ALA A 73 2.76 16.63 -11.53
N CYS A 74 1.71 15.96 -12.01
CA CYS A 74 0.98 14.93 -11.27
C CYS A 74 1.89 13.73 -10.96
N MET A 75 2.63 13.23 -11.95
CA MET A 75 3.57 12.11 -11.77
C MET A 75 4.66 12.44 -10.73
N GLY A 76 5.20 13.65 -10.72
CA GLY A 76 6.20 14.05 -9.71
C GLY A 76 5.66 13.96 -8.28
N ALA A 77 4.42 14.41 -8.04
CA ALA A 77 3.78 14.30 -6.73
C ALA A 77 3.47 12.84 -6.35
N LEU A 78 2.99 12.04 -7.31
CA LEU A 78 2.69 10.62 -7.09
C LEU A 78 3.96 9.81 -6.82
N GLU A 79 5.09 10.12 -7.47
CA GLU A 79 6.37 9.48 -7.21
C GLU A 79 6.91 9.75 -5.81
N GLU A 80 6.66 10.94 -5.25
CA GLU A 80 6.97 11.24 -3.84
C GLU A 80 6.09 10.39 -2.91
N GLU A 81 4.79 10.29 -3.16
CA GLU A 81 3.87 9.43 -2.41
C GLU A 81 4.26 7.94 -2.51
N HIS A 82 4.77 7.48 -3.65
CA HIS A 82 5.33 6.13 -3.83
C HIS A 82 6.55 5.87 -2.95
N VAL A 83 7.44 6.86 -2.80
CA VAL A 83 8.60 6.74 -1.90
C VAL A 83 8.14 6.58 -0.46
N GLU A 84 7.18 7.39 -0.02
CA GLU A 84 6.61 7.31 1.32
C GLU A 84 5.92 5.95 1.58
N ALA A 85 5.14 5.46 0.61
CA ALA A 85 4.53 4.13 0.68
C ALA A 85 5.59 3.03 0.78
N GLY A 86 6.66 3.10 -0.02
CA GLY A 86 7.77 2.17 0.01
C GLY A 86 8.52 2.17 1.35
N ASP A 87 8.70 3.32 1.98
CA ASP A 87 9.29 3.42 3.31
C ASP A 87 8.37 2.86 4.40
N GLY A 88 7.06 3.10 4.30
CA GLY A 88 6.06 2.47 5.15
C GLY A 88 6.08 0.94 5.07
N LEU A 89 6.27 0.37 3.88
CA LEU A 89 6.40 -1.07 3.68
C LEU A 89 7.66 -1.63 4.34
N LYS A 90 8.80 -0.93 4.25
CA LYS A 90 10.03 -1.34 4.97
C LYS A 90 9.84 -1.36 6.47
N LEU A 91 9.06 -0.40 7.02
CA LEU A 91 8.72 -0.38 8.44
C LEU A 91 7.86 -1.59 8.83
N LEU A 92 6.83 -1.92 8.05
CA LEU A 92 6.02 -3.12 8.28
C LEU A 92 6.86 -4.39 8.21
N ARG A 93 7.72 -4.53 7.19
CA ARG A 93 8.61 -5.68 7.05
C ARG A 93 9.51 -5.84 8.27
N LYS A 94 10.09 -4.76 8.77
CA LYS A 94 10.93 -4.78 9.97
C LYS A 94 10.13 -5.15 11.22
N ALA A 95 8.96 -4.54 11.43
CA ALA A 95 8.12 -4.77 12.61
C ALA A 95 7.55 -6.19 12.67
N THR A 96 7.43 -6.86 11.51
CA THR A 96 6.92 -8.23 11.38
C THR A 96 8.02 -9.29 11.26
N ASP A 97 9.30 -8.91 11.40
CA ASP A 97 10.46 -9.78 11.15
C ASP A 97 10.40 -10.49 9.78
N GLY A 98 10.19 -9.70 8.74
CA GLY A 98 10.04 -10.20 7.37
C GLY A 98 8.76 -11.02 7.19
N PHE A 99 7.67 -10.66 7.88
CA PHE A 99 6.44 -11.43 7.95
C PHE A 99 6.61 -12.85 8.51
N THR A 100 7.65 -13.07 9.32
CA THR A 100 7.82 -14.31 10.06
C THR A 100 7.01 -14.26 11.34
N LEU A 101 5.96 -15.08 11.43
CA LEU A 101 5.15 -15.14 12.64
C LEU A 101 5.84 -15.98 13.73
N PRO A 102 6.06 -15.45 14.95
CA PRO A 102 6.67 -16.24 16.02
C PRO A 102 5.76 -17.39 16.49
N ALA A 103 6.35 -18.53 16.87
CA ALA A 103 5.62 -19.78 17.12
C ALA A 103 4.61 -19.71 18.27
N GLU A 104 4.82 -18.82 19.24
CA GLU A 104 3.92 -18.58 20.37
C GLU A 104 2.61 -17.86 19.96
N TRP A 105 2.54 -17.28 18.76
CA TRP A 105 1.34 -16.64 18.25
C TRP A 105 0.38 -17.67 17.66
N THR A 106 -0.49 -18.20 18.52
CA THR A 106 -1.48 -19.21 18.14
C THR A 106 -2.79 -18.61 17.61
N CYS A 107 -2.94 -17.28 17.60
CA CYS A 107 -4.17 -16.59 17.19
C CYS A 107 -4.37 -16.58 15.66
N ASN A 108 -5.56 -16.98 15.20
CA ASN A 108 -5.92 -16.98 13.77
C ASN A 108 -5.91 -15.57 13.17
N THR A 109 -6.36 -14.54 13.92
CA THR A 109 -6.38 -13.16 13.44
C THR A 109 -4.98 -12.64 13.15
N VAL A 110 -4.00 -13.02 13.98
CA VAL A 110 -2.61 -12.60 13.81
C VAL A 110 -2.00 -13.28 12.58
N ARG A 111 -2.22 -14.59 12.41
CA ARG A 111 -1.84 -15.30 11.17
C ARG A 111 -2.44 -14.65 9.92
N GLY A 112 -3.72 -14.32 9.97
CA GLY A 112 -4.42 -13.65 8.88
C GLY A 112 -3.85 -12.26 8.58
N LEU A 113 -3.52 -11.48 9.61
CA LEU A 113 -2.90 -10.17 9.46
C LEU A 113 -1.52 -10.28 8.81
N TRP A 114 -0.64 -11.15 9.30
CA TRP A 114 0.71 -11.32 8.74
C TRP A 114 0.68 -11.71 7.26
N ALA A 115 -0.15 -12.69 6.90
CA ALA A 115 -0.31 -13.10 5.50
C ALA A 115 -0.87 -11.97 4.63
N ALA A 116 -1.79 -11.16 5.16
CA ALA A 116 -2.36 -10.03 4.43
C ALA A 116 -1.35 -8.89 4.25
N LEU A 117 -0.50 -8.62 5.25
CA LEU A 117 0.55 -7.60 5.15
C LEU A 117 1.66 -8.02 4.17
N GLU A 118 2.03 -9.31 4.14
CA GLU A 118 2.96 -9.85 3.14
C GLU A 118 2.39 -9.73 1.73
N ALA A 119 1.09 -10.04 1.56
CA ALA A 119 0.42 -9.86 0.29
C ALA A 119 0.31 -8.39 -0.14
N LEU A 120 0.00 -7.49 0.81
CA LEU A 120 -0.03 -6.05 0.59
C LEU A 120 1.32 -5.53 0.11
N GLU A 121 2.42 -5.90 0.78
CA GLU A 121 3.75 -5.46 0.39
C GLU A 121 4.10 -5.90 -1.03
N ARG A 122 3.90 -7.17 -1.35
CA ARG A 122 4.20 -7.70 -2.69
C ARG A 122 3.39 -6.96 -3.76
N ASP A 123 2.07 -6.85 -3.57
CA ASP A 123 1.18 -6.30 -4.59
C ASP A 123 1.38 -4.79 -4.74
N LEU A 124 1.61 -4.05 -3.65
CA LEU A 124 1.86 -2.60 -3.69
C LEU A 124 3.23 -2.27 -4.30
N MET A 125 4.26 -3.08 -4.06
CA MET A 125 5.56 -2.91 -4.71
C MET A 125 5.50 -3.21 -6.22
N GLU A 126 4.74 -4.23 -6.63
CA GLU A 126 4.54 -4.55 -8.06
C GLU A 126 3.74 -3.44 -8.77
N HIS A 127 2.69 -2.93 -8.12
CA HIS A 127 1.90 -1.80 -8.56
C HIS A 127 2.77 -0.56 -8.80
N ILE A 128 3.47 -0.08 -7.78
CA ILE A 128 4.35 1.10 -7.86
C ILE A 128 5.44 0.91 -8.92
N HIS A 129 5.99 -0.30 -9.04
CA HIS A 129 6.98 -0.58 -10.08
C HIS A 129 6.40 -0.41 -11.49
N LEU A 130 5.20 -0.94 -11.74
CA LEU A 130 4.52 -0.84 -13.02
C LEU A 130 4.22 0.63 -13.37
N GLU A 131 3.85 1.44 -12.40
CA GLU A 131 3.61 2.87 -12.63
C GLU A 131 4.91 3.61 -12.94
N ASN A 132 5.86 3.59 -12.02
CA ASN A 132 7.09 4.38 -12.14
C ASN A 132 7.93 3.97 -13.36
N ASN A 133 7.95 2.68 -13.71
CA ASN A 133 8.89 2.16 -14.70
C ASN A 133 8.25 1.81 -16.04
N VAL A 134 6.92 1.74 -16.12
CA VAL A 134 6.23 1.42 -17.37
C VAL A 134 5.23 2.50 -17.73
N LEU A 135 4.32 2.88 -16.83
CA LEU A 135 3.28 3.85 -17.16
C LEU A 135 3.81 5.28 -17.27
N HIS A 136 4.50 5.78 -16.25
CA HIS A 136 4.97 7.17 -16.21
C HIS A 136 5.86 7.52 -17.41
N PRO A 137 6.84 6.67 -17.82
CA PRO A 137 7.64 6.94 -19.01
C PRO A 137 6.81 7.04 -20.29
N THR A 138 5.72 6.27 -20.41
CA THR A 138 4.83 6.36 -21.58
C THR A 138 3.97 7.62 -21.61
N LEU A 139 3.72 8.24 -20.45
CA LEU A 139 2.93 9.48 -20.32
C LEU A 139 3.80 10.74 -20.40
N GLY A 140 5.04 10.68 -19.91
CA GLY A 140 5.99 11.79 -19.94
C GLY A 140 6.55 12.12 -21.33
N GLY A 141 6.30 11.26 -22.32
CA GLY A 141 6.86 11.36 -23.66
C GLY A 141 8.29 10.79 -23.71
N ALA A 142 8.47 9.77 -24.55
CA ALA A 142 9.79 9.37 -25.04
C ALA A 142 10.25 10.28 -26.18
#